data_AF-A0A381W2F5-F1
#
_entry.id   AF-A0A381W2F5-F1
#
_cell.length_a   1.000
_cell.length_b   1.000
_cell.length_c   1.000
_cell.angle_alpha   90.00
_cell.angle_beta   90.00
_cell.angle_gamma   90.00
#
_symmetry.space_group_name_H-M   'P 1'
#
loop_
_entity.id
_entity.type
_entity.pdbx_description
1 polymer ?
#
loop_
_entity_poly.entity_id
_entity_poly.type
_entity_poly.pdbx_seq_one_letter_code
_entity_poly.pdbx_strand_id
1 'polypeptide(L)'
;MTLPPSYTATATVVVREKPGAGRIMDLTGNRDRNHMTNEMQLIESRSVAKATIKEIWPNKKNNFALFGSYPFYPRGQRARTSLKELFTLGLYDPQSEAPIQYAESYSDNIGERFSGGLLSRLSVNHRQSTDIIDISYTSVWPHEARLVVNTLV
;
A
#
# COMPACT_ATOMS: atom_id res chain seq x y z
N MET A 1 6.96 5.00 24.96
CA MET A 1 6.21 4.44 23.81
C MET A 1 7.21 4.29 22.67
N THR A 2 7.29 3.13 22.04
CA THR A 2 8.19 2.89 20.91
C THR A 2 7.45 3.21 19.62
N LEU A 3 7.94 4.19 18.85
CA LEU A 3 7.41 4.51 17.54
C LEU A 3 7.86 3.43 16.55
N PRO A 4 6.96 2.84 15.74
CA PRO A 4 7.36 1.92 14.69
C PRO A 4 8.19 2.67 13.63
N PRO A 5 9.19 2.02 13.02
CA PRO A 5 9.91 2.61 11.89
C PRO A 5 8.97 2.78 10.69
N SER A 6 9.26 3.77 9.85
CA SER A 6 8.52 4.05 8.63
C SER A 6 9.50 4.05 7.46
N TYR A 7 9.20 3.25 6.44
CA TYR A 7 9.98 3.15 5.21
C TYR A 7 9.11 3.53 4.02
N THR A 8 9.67 4.34 3.12
CA THR A 8 8.99 4.78 1.91
C THR A 8 9.74 4.24 0.70
N ALA A 9 9.03 3.58 -0.21
CA ALA A 9 9.53 3.20 -1.52
C ALA A 9 8.91 4.12 -2.58
N THR A 10 9.69 4.51 -3.59
CA THR A 10 9.25 5.39 -4.66
C THR A 10 9.57 4.77 -6.02
N ALA A 11 8.60 4.77 -6.93
CA ALA A 11 8.80 4.48 -8.34
C ALA A 11 8.40 5.68 -9.19
N THR A 12 9.10 5.86 -10.30
CA THR A 12 8.90 6.97 -11.22
C THR A 12 8.39 6.41 -12.54
N VAL A 13 7.24 6.90 -12.99
CA VAL A 13 6.58 6.47 -14.23
C VAL A 13 6.58 7.63 -15.22
N VAL A 14 6.93 7.35 -16.48
CA VAL A 14 6.87 8.32 -17.58
C VAL A 14 5.60 8.08 -18.38
N VAL A 15 4.70 9.05 -18.39
CA VAL A 15 3.47 9.01 -19.18
C VAL A 15 3.80 9.49 -20.60
N ARG A 16 3.37 8.76 -21.63
CA ARG A 16 3.57 9.17 -23.03
C ARG A 16 2.24 9.12 -23.77
N GLU A 17 1.87 10.21 -24.42
CA GLU A 17 0.70 10.21 -25.30
C GLU A 17 0.94 9.32 -26.53
N LYS A 18 -0.09 8.57 -26.96
CA LYS A 18 -0.04 7.82 -28.21
C LYS A 18 -0.05 8.81 -29.38
N PRO A 19 0.93 8.75 -30.30
CA PRO A 19 0.98 9.64 -31.46
C PRO A 19 -0.27 9.40 -32.34
N GLY A 20 -1.06 10.45 -32.55
CA GLY A 20 -2.22 10.44 -33.47
C GLY A 20 -3.60 10.60 -32.83
N ALA A 21 -3.75 10.47 -31.50
CA ALA A 21 -5.05 10.62 -30.83
C ALA A 21 -5.48 12.08 -30.58
N GLY A 22 -4.59 13.06 -30.84
CA GLY A 22 -4.69 14.38 -30.21
C GLY A 22 -5.14 15.57 -31.03
N ARG A 23 -5.47 15.45 -32.32
CA ARG A 23 -5.62 16.66 -33.18
C ARG A 23 -7.00 17.33 -33.22
N ILE A 24 -8.05 16.76 -32.63
CA ILE A 24 -9.44 17.20 -32.92
C ILE A 24 -10.11 17.93 -31.74
N MET A 25 -9.53 17.92 -30.53
CA MET A 25 -10.21 18.43 -29.33
C MET A 25 -9.35 19.44 -28.55
N ASP A 26 -9.82 20.68 -28.53
CA ASP A 26 -9.50 21.85 -27.68
C ASP A 26 -8.30 22.78 -27.98
N LEU A 27 -8.66 24.05 -28.23
CA LEU A 27 -7.84 25.22 -28.59
C LEU A 27 -7.37 26.05 -27.38
N THR A 28 -7.47 25.52 -26.16
CA THR A 28 -7.43 26.35 -24.92
C THR A 28 -6.18 26.17 -24.05
N GLY A 29 -5.14 25.46 -24.53
CA GLY A 29 -3.82 25.42 -23.89
C GLY A 29 -3.72 24.75 -22.51
N ASN A 30 -4.80 24.15 -21.99
CA ASN A 30 -4.85 23.54 -20.65
C ASN A 30 -4.79 22.00 -20.66
N ARG A 31 -4.47 21.40 -21.81
CA ARG A 31 -4.46 19.95 -22.04
C ARG A 31 -3.42 19.20 -21.21
N ASP A 32 -2.25 19.79 -21.03
CA ASP A 32 -1.12 19.12 -20.37
C ASP A 32 -1.39 18.85 -18.88
N ARG A 33 -2.18 19.70 -18.22
CA ARG A 33 -2.55 19.51 -16.82
C ARG A 33 -3.68 18.49 -16.63
N ASN A 34 -4.64 18.47 -17.56
CA ASN A 34 -5.82 17.62 -17.44
C ASN A 34 -5.49 16.14 -17.63
N HIS A 35 -4.60 15.80 -18.58
CA HIS A 35 -4.25 14.40 -18.81
C HIS A 35 -3.42 13.82 -17.65
N MET A 36 -2.44 14.56 -17.13
CA MET A 36 -1.67 14.14 -15.95
C MET A 36 -2.54 13.96 -14.72
N THR A 37 -3.50 14.87 -14.50
CA THR A 37 -4.46 14.76 -13.40
C THR A 37 -5.33 13.52 -13.54
N ASN A 38 -5.76 13.18 -14.76
CA ASN A 38 -6.54 11.96 -15.01
C ASN A 38 -5.72 10.70 -14.74
N GLU A 39 -4.46 10.63 -15.19
CA GLU A 39 -3.58 9.48 -14.92
C GLU A 39 -3.32 9.31 -13.42
N MET A 40 -3.09 10.40 -12.68
CA MET A 40 -2.96 10.32 -11.22
C MET A 40 -4.23 9.78 -10.56
N GLN A 41 -5.41 10.25 -10.98
CA GLN A 41 -6.69 9.76 -10.46
C GLN A 41 -6.92 8.27 -10.78
N LEU A 42 -6.45 7.79 -11.93
CA LEU A 42 -6.50 6.37 -12.28
C LEU A 42 -5.59 5.54 -11.37
N ILE A 43 -4.36 6.00 -11.09
CA ILE A 43 -3.42 5.34 -10.17
C ILE A 43 -3.99 5.30 -8.74
N GLU A 44 -4.60 6.40 -8.28
CA GLU A 44 -5.26 6.49 -6.97
C GLU A 44 -6.64 5.80 -6.92
N SER A 45 -7.06 5.16 -8.00
CA SER A 45 -8.37 4.51 -8.05
C SER A 45 -8.42 3.24 -7.19
N ARG A 46 -9.59 3.00 -6.57
CA ARG A 46 -9.84 1.73 -5.85
C ARG A 46 -9.71 0.51 -6.74
N SER A 47 -10.02 0.62 -8.03
CA SER A 47 -9.86 -0.47 -9.00
C SER A 47 -8.40 -0.92 -9.11
N VAL A 48 -7.47 0.02 -9.22
CA VAL A 48 -6.03 -0.26 -9.27
C VAL A 48 -5.55 -0.82 -7.93
N ALA A 49 -5.98 -0.23 -6.81
CA ALA A 49 -5.67 -0.75 -5.48
C ALA A 49 -6.16 -2.20 -5.28
N LYS A 50 -7.36 -2.55 -5.73
CA LYS A 50 -7.88 -3.94 -5.68
C LYS A 50 -7.07 -4.89 -6.56
N ALA A 51 -6.72 -4.46 -7.77
CA ALA A 51 -5.92 -5.26 -8.69
C ALA A 51 -4.54 -5.58 -8.09
N THR A 52 -3.88 -4.59 -7.47
CA THR A 52 -2.59 -4.80 -6.81
C THR A 52 -2.70 -5.77 -5.63
N ILE A 53 -3.76 -5.65 -4.81
CA ILE A 53 -4.02 -6.60 -3.72
C ILE A 53 -4.24 -8.02 -4.29
N LYS A 54 -4.97 -8.16 -5.39
CA LYS A 54 -5.23 -9.45 -6.04
C LYS A 54 -3.95 -10.14 -6.50
N GLU A 55 -3.02 -9.41 -7.11
CA GLU A 55 -1.70 -9.91 -7.52
C GLU A 55 -0.83 -10.32 -6.33
N ILE A 56 -0.89 -9.53 -5.26
CA ILE A 56 -0.11 -9.76 -4.03
C ILE A 56 -0.62 -10.95 -3.20
N TRP A 57 -1.95 -11.12 -3.14
CA TRP A 57 -2.63 -12.05 -2.24
C TRP A 57 -2.11 -13.49 -2.28
N PRO A 58 -1.97 -14.16 -3.46
CA PRO A 58 -1.55 -15.56 -3.48
C PRO A 58 -0.13 -15.76 -2.93
N ASN A 59 0.76 -14.77 -3.12
CA ASN A 59 2.18 -14.92 -2.84
C ASN A 59 2.61 -14.43 -1.45
N LYS A 60 1.91 -13.42 -0.88
CA LYS A 60 2.37 -12.70 0.32
C LYS A 60 1.28 -12.32 1.34
N LYS A 61 0.08 -12.92 1.29
CA LYS A 61 -1.04 -12.65 2.23
C LYS A 61 -0.68 -12.62 3.72
N ASN A 62 0.28 -13.44 4.17
CA ASN A 62 0.64 -13.56 5.59
C ASN A 62 1.90 -12.77 6.01
N ASN A 63 2.49 -11.99 5.10
CA ASN A 63 3.78 -11.32 5.35
C ASN A 63 3.69 -9.79 5.29
N PHE A 64 2.50 -9.20 5.40
CA PHE A 64 2.31 -7.76 5.24
C PHE A 64 1.64 -7.10 6.43
N ALA A 65 2.20 -5.94 6.82
CA ALA A 65 1.60 -5.06 7.80
C ALA A 65 0.30 -4.43 7.27
N LEU A 66 0.16 -4.27 5.94
CA LEU A 66 -1.09 -3.87 5.29
C LEU A 66 -2.28 -4.78 5.68
N PHE A 67 -2.06 -6.09 5.78
CA PHE A 67 -3.10 -7.06 6.13
C PHE A 67 -3.20 -7.34 7.64
N GLY A 68 -2.34 -6.73 8.46
CA GLY A 68 -2.24 -7.04 9.90
C GLY A 68 -1.67 -8.43 10.18
N SER A 69 -1.17 -9.14 9.16
CA SER A 69 -0.54 -10.46 9.29
C SER A 69 0.92 -10.39 9.74
N TYR A 70 1.55 -9.21 9.63
CA TYR A 70 2.91 -9.00 10.13
C TYR A 70 3.05 -7.67 10.89
N PRO A 71 2.45 -7.56 12.10
CA PRO A 71 2.54 -6.36 12.92
C PRO A 71 3.95 -6.17 13.49
N PHE A 72 4.32 -4.91 13.74
CA PHE A 72 5.62 -4.57 14.31
C PHE A 72 5.61 -4.77 15.83
N TYR A 73 6.46 -5.66 16.32
CA TYR A 73 6.68 -5.88 17.74
C TYR A 73 7.94 -5.15 18.21
N PRO A 74 7.84 -4.19 19.16
CA PRO A 74 9.00 -3.50 19.69
C PRO A 74 9.93 -4.44 20.47
N ARG A 75 11.23 -4.15 20.44
CA ARG A 75 12.24 -4.93 21.17
C ARG A 75 11.89 -4.99 22.67
N GLY A 76 11.95 -6.19 23.25
CA GLY A 76 11.67 -6.43 24.68
C GLY A 76 10.21 -6.75 25.02
N GLN A 77 9.31 -6.85 24.04
CA GLN A 77 7.91 -7.19 24.33
C GLN A 77 7.74 -8.63 24.85
N ARG A 78 8.54 -9.59 24.37
CA ARG A 78 8.56 -10.98 24.91
C ARG A 78 8.75 -11.02 26.43
N ALA A 79 9.72 -10.26 26.96
CA ALA A 79 9.98 -10.20 28.39
C ALA A 79 8.81 -9.56 29.17
N ARG A 80 8.13 -8.57 28.57
CA ARG A 80 6.95 -7.94 29.15
C ARG A 80 5.73 -8.86 29.15
N THR A 81 5.53 -9.64 28.09
CA THR A 81 4.46 -10.63 28.00
C THR A 81 4.63 -11.69 29.07
N SER A 82 5.83 -12.24 29.24
CA SER A 82 6.12 -13.23 30.30
C SER A 82 5.91 -12.68 31.71
N LEU A 83 6.30 -11.43 31.98
CA LEU A 83 6.00 -10.78 33.26
C LEU A 83 4.49 -10.58 33.45
N LYS A 84 3.77 -10.18 32.40
CA LYS A 84 2.32 -9.96 32.44
C LYS A 84 1.56 -11.27 32.69
N GLU A 85 1.99 -12.38 32.11
CA GLU A 85 1.47 -13.73 32.39
C GLU A 85 1.62 -14.11 33.87
N LEU A 86 2.79 -13.83 34.47
CA LEU A 86 3.05 -14.04 35.90
C LEU A 86 2.13 -13.18 36.79
N PHE A 87 1.88 -11.91 36.44
CA PHE A 87 1.03 -11.01 37.21
C PHE A 87 -0.48 -11.24 37.00
N THR A 88 -0.90 -11.79 35.87
CA THR A 88 -2.32 -12.03 35.54
C THR A 88 -2.82 -13.43 35.92
N LEU A 89 -2.02 -14.22 36.64
CA LEU A 89 -2.43 -15.49 37.27
C LEU A 89 -3.16 -16.45 36.30
N GLY A 90 -2.72 -16.51 35.03
CA GLY A 90 -3.26 -17.46 34.05
C GLY A 90 -4.53 -17.02 33.29
N LEU A 91 -4.97 -15.76 33.41
CA LEU A 91 -6.07 -15.20 32.59
C LEU A 91 -5.60 -14.53 31.28
N TYR A 92 -4.30 -14.54 31.01
CA TYR A 92 -3.75 -14.00 29.76
C TYR A 92 -3.88 -15.02 28.65
N ASP A 93 -4.64 -14.68 27.59
CA ASP A 93 -4.76 -15.50 26.39
C ASP A 93 -3.78 -15.02 25.30
N PRO A 94 -2.63 -15.71 25.12
CA PRO A 94 -1.62 -15.36 24.12
C PRO A 94 -2.12 -15.51 22.67
N GLN A 95 -3.23 -16.20 22.43
CA GLN A 95 -3.80 -16.35 21.08
C GLN A 95 -4.42 -15.05 20.55
N SER A 96 -4.81 -14.13 21.43
CA SER A 96 -5.36 -12.82 21.07
C SER A 96 -4.32 -11.85 20.47
N GLU A 97 -3.02 -12.08 20.72
CA GLU A 97 -1.90 -11.28 20.18
C GLU A 97 -1.24 -11.90 18.94
N ALA A 98 -1.73 -13.07 18.49
CA ALA A 98 -1.18 -13.75 17.33
C ALA A 98 -1.49 -12.97 16.03
N PRO A 99 -0.52 -12.87 15.10
CA PRO A 99 -0.76 -12.26 13.80
C PRO A 99 -1.86 -12.99 13.02
N ILE A 100 -2.70 -12.24 12.32
CA ILE A 100 -3.80 -12.80 11.52
C ILE A 100 -3.20 -13.63 10.38
N GLN A 101 -3.61 -14.90 10.28
CA GLN A 101 -3.23 -15.77 9.16
C GLN A 101 -4.42 -15.99 8.23
N TYR A 102 -4.21 -15.71 6.95
CA TYR A 102 -5.21 -15.92 5.91
C TYR A 102 -4.91 -17.24 5.19
N ALA A 103 -5.82 -18.21 5.30
CA ALA A 103 -5.76 -19.44 4.51
C ALA A 103 -6.55 -19.32 3.20
N GLU A 104 -7.52 -18.42 3.14
CA GLU A 104 -8.45 -18.24 2.02
C GLU A 104 -7.80 -17.71 0.73
N SER A 105 -8.45 -18.03 -0.40
CA SER A 105 -8.15 -17.45 -1.71
C SER A 105 -8.67 -16.02 -1.79
N TYR A 106 -8.19 -15.26 -2.77
CA TYR A 106 -8.64 -13.88 -2.96
C TYR A 106 -10.15 -13.84 -3.23
N SER A 107 -10.83 -12.86 -2.64
CA SER A 107 -12.22 -12.51 -2.90
C SER A 107 -12.33 -10.99 -3.05
N ASP A 108 -13.34 -10.53 -3.78
CA ASP A 108 -13.50 -9.07 -3.99
C ASP A 108 -13.79 -8.30 -2.71
N ASN A 109 -14.34 -8.97 -1.68
CA ASN A 109 -14.55 -8.40 -0.35
C ASN A 109 -13.20 -8.10 0.34
N ILE A 110 -12.22 -9.00 0.22
CA ILE A 110 -10.85 -8.77 0.70
C ILE A 110 -10.25 -7.54 0.02
N GLY A 111 -10.41 -7.42 -1.29
CA GLY A 111 -9.98 -6.25 -2.05
C GLY A 111 -10.62 -4.96 -1.53
N GLU A 112 -11.95 -4.93 -1.34
CA GLU A 112 -12.65 -3.75 -0.81
C GLU A 112 -12.12 -3.36 0.58
N ARG A 113 -11.98 -4.34 1.48
CA ARG A 113 -11.53 -4.13 2.86
C ARG A 113 -10.15 -3.49 2.94
N PHE A 114 -9.20 -3.94 2.11
CA PHE A 114 -7.80 -3.48 2.21
C PHE A 114 -7.45 -2.35 1.25
N SER A 115 -8.26 -2.09 0.20
CA SER A 115 -8.01 -1.03 -0.77
C SER A 115 -7.85 0.36 -0.13
N GLY A 116 -8.71 0.71 0.83
CA GLY A 116 -8.62 1.98 1.55
C GLY A 116 -7.34 2.12 2.39
N GLY A 117 -6.85 1.01 2.96
CA GLY A 117 -5.59 0.98 3.70
C GLY A 117 -4.37 1.14 2.80
N LEU A 118 -4.44 0.61 1.57
CA LEU A 118 -3.38 0.78 0.58
C LEU A 118 -3.33 2.23 0.09
N LEU A 119 -4.49 2.78 -0.30
CA LEU A 119 -4.60 4.16 -0.80
C LEU A 119 -4.19 5.19 0.25
N SER A 120 -4.55 5.00 1.52
CA SER A 120 -4.16 5.95 2.59
C SER A 120 -2.65 6.02 2.87
N ARG A 121 -1.88 5.03 2.40
CA ARG A 121 -0.42 4.95 2.54
C ARG A 121 0.33 5.26 1.24
N LEU A 122 -0.42 5.46 0.16
CA LEU A 122 0.07 5.76 -1.18
C LEU A 122 0.04 7.28 -1.37
N SER A 123 1.09 7.82 -2.00
CA SER A 123 1.16 9.22 -2.38
C SER A 123 1.66 9.32 -3.81
N VAL A 124 0.84 9.92 -4.68
CA VAL A 124 1.17 10.21 -6.07
C VAL A 124 1.51 11.69 -6.20
N ASN A 125 2.68 11.99 -6.74
CA ASN A 125 3.10 13.37 -7.00
C ASN A 125 3.49 13.51 -8.46
N HIS A 126 2.91 14.50 -9.14
CA HIS A 126 3.33 14.91 -10.47
C HIS A 126 4.50 15.89 -10.38
N ARG A 127 5.56 15.63 -11.16
CA ARG A 127 6.66 16.58 -11.28
C ARG A 127 6.28 17.67 -12.28
N GLN A 128 6.14 18.90 -11.77
CA GLN A 128 5.69 20.05 -12.54
C GLN A 128 6.48 20.22 -13.84
N SER A 129 5.75 20.55 -14.91
CA SER A 129 6.30 20.78 -16.27
C SER A 129 7.04 19.57 -16.86
N THR A 130 6.78 18.35 -16.38
CA THR A 130 7.33 17.10 -16.95
C THR A 130 6.25 16.05 -17.09
N ASP A 131 6.45 15.04 -17.92
CA ASP A 131 5.52 13.91 -18.07
C ASP A 131 5.77 12.78 -17.06
N ILE A 132 6.18 13.15 -15.85
CA ILE A 132 6.70 12.23 -14.84
C ILE A 132 5.81 12.22 -13.61
N ILE A 133 5.42 11.02 -13.18
CA ILE A 133 4.66 10.77 -11.96
C ILE A 133 5.53 9.96 -11.00
N ASP A 134 5.76 10.51 -9.81
CA ASP A 134 6.44 9.86 -8.70
C ASP A 134 5.38 9.21 -7.79
N ILE A 135 5.33 7.88 -7.76
CA ILE A 135 4.44 7.08 -6.94
C ILE A 135 5.23 6.60 -5.74
N SER A 136 4.77 6.93 -4.53
CA SER A 136 5.41 6.53 -3.29
C SER A 136 4.45 5.76 -2.39
N TYR A 137 4.98 4.80 -1.64
CA TYR A 137 4.21 4.02 -0.67
C TYR A 137 4.98 3.88 0.62
N THR A 138 4.29 4.08 1.73
CA THR A 138 4.88 4.07 3.08
C THR A 138 4.39 2.86 3.89
N SER A 139 5.33 2.09 4.44
CA SER A 139 5.01 0.97 5.32
C SER A 139 6.08 0.79 6.42
N VAL A 140 5.74 -0.02 7.42
CA VAL A 140 6.63 -0.35 8.53
C VAL A 140 7.76 -1.28 8.08
N TRP A 141 7.58 -1.97 6.95
CA TRP A 141 8.58 -2.89 6.37
C TRP A 141 9.05 -2.41 5.00
N PRO A 142 10.37 -2.34 4.75
CA PRO A 142 10.91 -1.84 3.48
C PRO A 142 10.61 -2.78 2.31
N HIS A 143 10.61 -4.10 2.56
CA HIS A 143 10.30 -5.10 1.52
C HIS A 143 8.84 -5.04 1.08
N GLU A 144 7.92 -4.76 2.01
CA GLU A 144 6.51 -4.53 1.70
C GLU A 144 6.34 -3.30 0.84
N ALA A 145 6.96 -2.18 1.23
CA ALA A 145 6.84 -0.96 0.48
C ALA A 145 7.35 -1.11 -0.96
N ARG A 146 8.52 -1.76 -1.14
CA ARG A 146 9.07 -2.05 -2.46
C ARG A 146 8.16 -2.94 -3.30
N LEU A 147 7.57 -3.99 -2.71
CA LEU A 147 6.74 -4.92 -3.46
C LEU A 147 5.45 -4.26 -3.93
N VAL A 148 4.78 -3.50 -3.04
CA VAL A 148 3.54 -2.78 -3.39
C VAL A 148 3.76 -1.80 -4.52
N VAL A 149 4.82 -0.99 -4.45
CA VAL A 149 5.16 -0.02 -5.51
C VAL A 149 5.48 -0.73 -6.82
N ASN A 150 6.25 -1.83 -6.79
CA ASN A 150 6.58 -2.59 -8.00
C ASN A 150 5.37 -3.29 -8.64
N THR A 151 4.32 -3.60 -7.87
CA THR A 151 3.09 -4.18 -8.41
C THR A 151 2.09 -3.15 -8.93
N LEU A 152 2.26 -1.89 -8.55
CA LEU A 152 1.42 -0.76 -8.99
C LEU A 152 1.80 -0.25 -10.37
N VAL A 153 3.09 -0.34 -10.71
CA VAL A 153 3.68 0.09 -11.98
C VAL A 153 3.69 -1.06 -12.97
#